data_AF-A0A3D0ESP7-F1
#
_entry.id   AF-A0A3D0ESP7-F1
#
_cell.length_a   1.000
_cell.length_b   1.000
_cell.length_c   1.000
_cell.angle_alpha   90.00
_cell.angle_beta   90.00
_cell.angle_gamma   90.00
#
_symmetry.space_group_name_H-M   'P 1'
#
loop_
_entity.id
_entity.type
_entity.pdbx_description
1 polymer ?
#
loop_
_entity_poly.entity_id
_entity_poly.type
_entity_poly.pdbx_seq_one_letter_code
_entity_poly.pdbx_strand_id
1 'polypeptide(L)' 'LAELKDSLNQDGFELDVLSMGMSDDLEIGIQQGATFVRVGRGIFGAR' A
#
# COMPACT_ATOMS: atom_id res chain seq x y z
N LEU A 1 8.19 2.77 -4.74
CA LEU A 1 6.74 2.76 -5.12
C LEU A 1 6.05 4.05 -4.72
N ALA A 2 6.22 4.54 -3.48
CA ALA A 2 5.78 5.89 -3.10
C ALA A 2 6.37 6.97 -4.03
N GLU A 3 7.68 6.94 -4.25
CA GLU A 3 8.36 7.87 -5.18
C GLU A 3 7.80 7.79 -6.62
N LEU A 4 7.43 6.59 -7.08
CA LEU A 4 6.82 6.42 -8.40
C LEU A 4 5.41 7.02 -8.45
N LYS A 5 4.60 6.83 -7.39
CA LYS A 5 3.29 7.48 -7.25
C LYS A 5 3.43 8.99 -7.31
N ASP A 6 4.41 9.53 -6.57
CA ASP A 6 4.65 10.97 -6.51
C ASP A 6 5.12 11.52 -7.86
N SER A 7 5.97 10.78 -8.59
CA SER A 7 6.38 11.13 -9.96
C SER A 7 5.18 11.15 -10.91
N LEU A 8 4.33 10.13 -10.87
CA LEU A 8 3.13 10.08 -11.71
C LEU A 8 2.16 11.22 -11.36
N ASN A 9 2.05 11.59 -10.09
CA ASN A 9 1.27 12.75 -9.66
C ASN A 9 1.85 14.08 -10.18
N GLN A 10 3.18 14.19 -10.29
CA GLN A 10 3.82 15.34 -10.94
C GLN A 10 3.54 15.38 -12.44
N ASP A 11 3.38 14.22 -13.08
CA ASP A 11 2.98 14.10 -14.49
C ASP A 11 1.46 14.34 -14.71
N GLY A 12 0.71 14.66 -13.64
CA GLY A 12 -0.71 15.01 -13.70
C GLY A 12 -1.68 13.84 -13.49
N PHE A 13 -1.18 12.65 -13.14
CA PHE A 13 -2.06 11.54 -12.74
C PHE A 13 -2.50 11.76 -11.29
N GLU A 14 -3.80 11.96 -11.01
CA GLU A 14 -4.27 12.26 -9.64
C GLU A 14 -4.38 11.00 -8.77
N LEU A 15 -3.27 10.33 -8.46
CA LEU A 15 -3.28 9.08 -7.69
C LEU A 15 -3.29 9.37 -6.18
N ASP A 16 -4.40 9.03 -5.54
CA ASP A 16 -4.66 9.19 -4.10
C ASP A 16 -4.31 7.92 -3.28
N VAL A 17 -4.38 6.75 -3.92
CA VAL A 17 -4.18 5.45 -3.27
C VAL A 17 -2.83 4.82 -3.63
N LEU A 18 -2.08 4.40 -2.61
CA LEU A 18 -0.95 3.48 -2.73
C LEU A 18 -1.31 2.16 -2.05
N SER A 19 -1.75 1.18 -2.85
CA SER A 19 -2.15 -0.14 -2.35
C SER A 19 -0.96 -1.08 -2.22
N MET A 20 -0.39 -1.18 -1.02
CA MET A 20 0.80 -1.99 -0.72
C MET A 20 0.65 -2.66 0.65
N GLY A 21 1.30 -3.82 0.80
CA GLY A 21 1.27 -4.59 2.03
C GLY A 21 0.09 -5.54 2.09
N MET A 22 0.33 -6.68 2.69
CA MET A 22 -0.61 -7.75 2.99
C MET A 22 -0.50 -8.15 4.47
N SER A 23 -1.02 -9.32 4.84
CA SER A 23 -1.10 -9.74 6.25
C SER A 23 0.26 -9.89 6.94
N ASP A 24 1.31 -10.23 6.20
CA ASP A 24 2.62 -10.57 6.79
C ASP A 24 3.60 -9.37 6.74
N ASP A 25 3.29 -8.34 5.97
CA ASP A 25 4.14 -7.20 5.64
C ASP A 25 3.42 -5.86 5.85
N LEU A 26 2.37 -5.85 6.68
CA LEU A 26 1.57 -4.68 7.00
C LEU A 26 2.43 -3.52 7.51
N GLU A 27 3.29 -3.79 8.49
CA GLU A 27 4.12 -2.75 9.12
C GLU A 27 5.11 -2.15 8.13
N ILE A 28 5.71 -2.98 7.29
CA ILE A 28 6.62 -2.55 6.23
C ILE A 28 5.85 -1.71 5.20
N GLY A 29 4.67 -2.15 4.78
CA GLY A 29 3.81 -1.42 3.86
C GLY A 29 3.49 0.00 4.36
N ILE A 30 3.12 0.13 5.64
CA ILE A 30 2.87 1.44 6.28
C ILE A 30 4.16 2.29 6.29
N GLN A 31 5.28 1.73 6.71
CA GLN A 31 6.57 2.45 6.74
C GLN A 31 7.01 2.93 5.35
N GLN A 32 6.60 2.23 4.28
CA GLN A 32 6.88 2.58 2.89
C GLN A 32 5.81 3.48 2.25
N GLY A 33 4.84 3.97 3.03
CA GLY A 33 3.85 4.97 2.60
C GLY A 33 2.55 4.41 2.02
N ALA A 34 2.20 3.14 2.27
CA ALA A 34 0.91 2.59 1.86
C ALA A 34 -0.26 3.38 2.47
N THR A 35 -1.24 3.72 1.64
CA THR A 35 -2.53 4.28 2.10
C THR A 35 -3.65 3.24 2.11
N PHE A 36 -3.37 2.05 1.56
CA PHE A 36 -4.27 0.91 1.58
C PHE A 36 -3.48 -0.40 1.74
N VAL A 37 -3.82 -1.22 2.74
CA VAL A 37 -3.18 -2.51 3.03
C VAL A 37 -4.21 -3.64 2.92
N ARG A 38 -3.82 -4.77 2.35
CA ARG A 38 -4.73 -5.90 2.08
C ARG A 38 -4.59 -7.00 3.14
N VAL A 39 -5.46 -6.99 4.16
CA VAL A 39 -5.37 -7.96 5.26
C VAL A 39 -6.45 -9.05 5.13
N GLY A 40 -6.01 -10.29 4.91
CA GLY A 40 -6.87 -11.47 4.84
C GLY A 40 -6.64 -12.37 6.03
N ARG A 41 -5.58 -13.18 5.99
CA ARG A 41 -5.23 -14.14 7.06
C ARG A 41 -5.07 -13.48 8.43
N GLY A 42 -4.54 -12.25 8.48
CA GLY A 42 -4.40 -11.51 9.74
C GLY A 42 -5.72 -11.20 10.43
N ILE A 43 -6.84 -11.15 9.69
CA ILE A 43 -8.20 -10.92 10.22
C ILE A 43 -8.97 -12.24 10.35
N PHE A 44 -8.91 -13.09 9.32
CA PHE A 44 -9.79 -14.26 9.19
C PHE A 44 -9.11 -15.59 9.54
N GLY A 45 -7.83 -15.59 9.90
CA GLY A 45 -7.06 -16.81 10.15
C GLY A 45 -6.62 -17.54 8.87
N ALA A 46 -5.92 -18.66 9.06
CA ALA A 46 -5.61 -19.59 7.98
C ALA A 46 -6.87 -20.39 7.60
N ARG A 47 -7.06 -20.63 6.30
CA ARG A 47 -8.04 -21.58 5.78
C ARG A 47 -7.33 -22.83 5.30
#